data_AF-A0A2W6UMW6-F1
#
_entry.id   AF-A0A2W6UMW6-F1
#
_cell.length_a   1.000
_cell.length_b   1.000
_cell.length_c   1.000
_cell.angle_alpha   90.00
_cell.angle_beta   90.00
_cell.angle_gamma   90.00
#
_symmetry.space_group_name_H-M   'P 1'
#
loop_
_entity.id
_entity.type
_entity.pdbx_description
1 polymer ?
#
loop_
_entity_poly.entity_id
_entity_poly.type
_entity_poly.pdbx_seq_one_letter_code
_entity_poly.pdbx_strand_id
1 'polypeptide(L)'
;MLSTDPPYYDNIGYSDLSDFFYVWLRRTLRDVQAKTVGTMLTPKSEELVANPYRHDGRSGAEKFFVDGFNSVFGRIRESANLAVPLTVYYAYKQQDTRDSGTASTGWHTLLDGLIAAGWEITATWPMRSELGNRMIASGTNALASSIVLACRPRPEDAPATTRRAFVAALKSELPEALRTLMQGAIAPVDLAQAAIGPGIAVFSRYSRVRDADGSDMSVKDALVLVNATLDEVIGDQESDFDPDTRFAVKWYRQYGWTQENSGIADQLARSSDTSIGALERGGIFEAKGGKARLLSPTQLEGAWDVGADERVSVWEATVRLAAVMAKHGADQVAALLPSVQTRVNLDAVKELGFLLFHEAEKKRDTKDAILFNGLVSAWGDVNEQARKHVGSPRAVQQAFDFDEDGD
;
A
#
# COMPACT_ATOMS: atom_id res chain seq x y z
N MET A 1 -3.98 5.42 -27.60
CA MET A 1 -3.68 5.25 -26.18
C MET A 1 -2.58 6.23 -25.83
N LEU A 2 -2.76 7.07 -24.83
CA LEU A 2 -1.69 7.94 -24.32
C LEU A 2 -1.23 7.38 -22.98
N SER A 3 0.07 7.19 -22.85
CA SER A 3 0.73 6.71 -21.64
C SER A 3 1.92 7.63 -21.38
N THR A 4 1.90 8.37 -20.29
CA THR A 4 2.86 9.45 -20.05
C THR A 4 3.31 9.50 -18.59
N ASP A 5 4.57 9.88 -18.41
CA ASP A 5 5.16 10.28 -17.11
C ASP A 5 5.34 11.81 -17.16
N PRO A 6 4.51 12.60 -16.46
CA PRO A 6 4.57 14.05 -16.49
C PRO A 6 5.82 14.59 -15.78
N PRO A 7 6.23 15.84 -16.07
CA PRO A 7 7.37 16.46 -15.40
C PRO A 7 7.12 16.58 -13.89
N TYR A 8 8.12 16.19 -13.10
CA TYR A 8 8.09 16.28 -11.65
C TYR A 8 8.25 17.74 -11.21
N TYR A 9 7.24 18.26 -10.48
CA TYR A 9 7.10 19.64 -10.00
C TYR A 9 8.44 20.32 -9.63
N ASP A 10 9.20 19.76 -8.68
CA ASP A 10 10.46 20.34 -8.16
C ASP A 10 11.73 19.86 -8.89
N ASN A 11 11.61 19.01 -9.92
CA ASN A 11 12.75 18.32 -10.52
C ASN A 11 13.36 19.13 -11.68
N ILE A 12 13.76 20.38 -11.37
CA ILE A 12 14.31 21.36 -12.32
C ILE A 12 15.51 20.80 -13.10
N GLY A 13 16.32 19.94 -12.47
CA GLY A 13 17.49 19.32 -13.12
C GLY A 13 17.13 18.41 -14.31
N TYR A 14 15.92 17.86 -14.35
CA TYR A 14 15.46 17.05 -15.49
C TYR A 14 15.25 17.92 -16.74
N SER A 15 14.77 19.14 -16.54
CA SER A 15 14.63 20.18 -17.57
C SER A 15 15.98 20.56 -18.18
N ASP A 16 17.01 20.71 -17.34
CA ASP A 16 18.34 21.09 -17.79
C ASP A 16 19.03 19.95 -18.55
N LEU A 17 18.80 18.70 -18.13
CA LEU A 17 19.28 17.50 -18.83
C LEU A 17 18.52 17.23 -20.15
N SER A 18 17.32 17.78 -20.34
CA SER A 18 16.51 17.53 -21.53
C SER A 18 17.20 17.97 -22.82
N ASP A 19 18.01 19.03 -22.79
CA ASP A 19 18.74 19.55 -23.94
C ASP A 19 19.76 18.54 -24.48
N PHE A 20 20.41 17.79 -23.59
CA PHE A 20 21.34 16.74 -23.99
C PHE A 20 20.64 15.70 -24.88
N PHE A 21 19.44 15.27 -24.49
CA PHE A 21 18.66 14.29 -25.27
C PHE A 21 17.99 14.91 -26.49
N TYR A 22 17.56 16.16 -26.41
CA TYR A 22 16.84 16.86 -27.48
C TYR A 22 17.67 16.96 -28.77
N VAL A 23 18.98 17.22 -28.67
CA VAL A 23 19.86 17.30 -29.85
C VAL A 23 19.90 15.96 -30.61
N TRP A 24 19.87 14.84 -29.90
CA TRP A 24 19.81 13.51 -30.50
C TRP A 24 18.41 13.22 -31.09
N LEU A 25 17.33 13.50 -30.36
CA LEU A 25 15.96 13.37 -30.85
C LEU A 25 15.71 14.20 -32.10
N ARG A 26 16.23 15.43 -32.14
CA ARG A 26 16.12 16.33 -33.27
C ARG A 26 16.77 15.74 -34.51
N ARG A 27 17.97 15.16 -34.37
CA ARG A 27 18.67 14.52 -35.51
C ARG A 27 17.88 13.38 -36.12
N THR A 28 17.20 12.58 -35.29
CA THR A 28 16.44 11.41 -35.77
C THR A 28 15.04 11.75 -36.25
N LEU A 29 14.39 12.76 -35.67
CA LEU A 29 12.99 13.08 -35.95
C LEU A 29 12.78 14.30 -36.86
N ARG A 30 13.83 15.07 -37.21
CA ARG A 30 13.68 16.30 -38.01
C ARG A 30 12.94 16.11 -39.33
N ASP A 31 13.06 14.94 -39.96
CA ASP A 31 12.45 14.70 -41.27
C ASP A 31 10.96 14.32 -41.15
N VAL A 32 10.52 13.91 -39.96
CA VAL A 32 9.15 13.44 -39.71
C VAL A 32 8.35 14.42 -38.84
N GLN A 33 9.00 15.05 -37.85
CA GLN A 33 8.41 15.95 -36.85
C GLN A 33 9.09 17.33 -36.85
N ALA A 34 9.36 17.87 -38.04
CA ALA A 34 10.11 19.13 -38.23
C ALA A 34 9.58 20.31 -37.41
N LYS A 35 8.26 20.39 -37.22
CA LYS A 35 7.62 21.46 -36.42
C LYS A 35 7.90 21.32 -34.93
N THR A 36 7.95 20.09 -34.41
CA THR A 36 8.16 19.82 -32.98
C THR A 36 9.64 19.94 -32.60
N VAL A 37 10.56 19.53 -33.48
CA VAL A 37 12.02 19.60 -33.24
C VAL A 37 12.70 20.76 -34.00
N GLY A 38 11.94 21.81 -34.30
CA GLY A 38 12.39 22.91 -35.16
C GLY A 38 13.44 23.83 -34.51
N THR A 39 13.42 23.94 -33.18
CA THR A 39 14.36 24.77 -32.42
C THR A 39 15.73 24.10 -32.28
N MET A 40 16.74 24.87 -31.85
CA MET A 40 18.09 24.34 -31.62
C MET A 40 18.18 23.57 -30.29
N LEU A 41 17.44 24.02 -29.27
CA LEU A 41 17.35 23.47 -27.92
C LEU A 41 15.87 23.35 -27.50
N THR A 42 15.59 22.75 -26.34
CA THR A 42 14.20 22.66 -25.84
C THR A 42 13.64 24.06 -25.55
N PRO A 43 12.34 24.33 -25.85
CA PRO A 43 11.71 25.61 -25.53
C PRO A 43 11.61 25.85 -24.02
N LYS A 44 12.55 26.63 -23.45
CA LYS A 44 12.65 26.85 -21.99
C LYS A 44 11.52 27.66 -21.37
N SER A 45 10.84 28.49 -22.17
CA SER A 45 9.71 29.31 -21.70
C SER A 45 8.40 28.53 -21.59
N GLU A 46 8.25 27.45 -22.36
CA GLU A 46 7.05 26.58 -22.38
C GLU A 46 7.26 25.30 -21.56
N GLU A 47 8.39 25.19 -20.88
CA GLU A 47 8.79 24.02 -20.11
C GLU A 47 8.01 23.98 -18.79
N LEU A 48 7.19 22.94 -18.61
CA LEU A 48 6.35 22.77 -17.42
C LEU A 48 7.16 22.30 -16.21
N VAL A 49 7.95 23.22 -15.64
CA VAL A 49 8.71 23.02 -14.39
C VAL A 49 8.39 24.14 -13.40
N ALA A 50 8.23 23.80 -12.12
CA ALA A 50 7.96 24.80 -11.08
C ALA A 50 9.28 25.46 -10.64
N ASN A 51 9.87 26.30 -11.50
CA ASN A 51 11.11 27.02 -11.20
C ASN A 51 10.82 28.42 -10.61
N PRO A 52 11.05 28.67 -9.30
CA PRO A 52 10.75 29.95 -8.67
C PRO A 52 11.51 31.14 -9.28
N TYR A 53 12.69 30.90 -9.85
CA TYR A 53 13.50 31.95 -10.48
C TYR A 53 12.94 32.42 -11.82
N ARG A 54 12.11 31.60 -12.49
CA ARG A 54 11.52 31.92 -13.80
C ARG A 54 10.13 32.56 -13.70
N HIS A 55 9.48 32.49 -12.54
CA HIS A 55 8.06 32.83 -12.39
C HIS A 55 7.77 33.66 -11.13
N ASP A 56 8.60 34.66 -10.85
CA ASP A 56 8.36 35.65 -9.78
C ASP A 56 8.18 35.03 -8.38
N GLY A 57 8.94 33.97 -8.09
CA GLY A 57 8.91 33.26 -6.82
C GLY A 57 8.05 31.99 -6.83
N ARG A 58 7.86 31.41 -5.65
CA ARG A 58 7.27 30.07 -5.49
C ARG A 58 5.82 30.01 -5.96
N SER A 59 5.03 31.03 -5.64
CA SER A 59 3.59 31.06 -5.96
C SER A 59 3.33 31.24 -7.46
N GLY A 60 4.12 32.03 -8.17
CA GLY A 60 3.99 32.17 -9.62
C GLY A 60 4.45 30.91 -10.36
N ALA A 61 5.50 30.24 -9.87
CA ALA A 61 5.93 28.95 -10.41
C ALA A 61 4.88 27.85 -10.24
N GLU A 62 4.24 27.79 -9.07
CA GLU A 62 3.13 26.89 -8.79
C GLU A 62 1.98 27.12 -9.78
N LYS A 63 1.55 28.37 -9.92
CA LYS A 63 0.46 28.73 -10.83
C LYS A 63 0.78 28.39 -12.29
N PHE A 64 1.97 28.73 -12.76
CA PHE A 64 2.40 28.41 -14.13
C PHE A 64 2.38 26.90 -14.38
N PHE A 65 2.88 26.11 -13.42
CA PHE A 65 2.85 24.66 -13.51
C PHE A 65 1.40 24.13 -13.58
N VAL A 66 0.52 24.55 -12.65
CA VAL A 66 -0.89 24.13 -12.61
C VAL A 66 -1.62 24.48 -13.91
N ASP A 67 -1.53 25.74 -14.34
CA ASP A 67 -2.24 26.23 -15.53
C ASP A 67 -1.76 25.52 -16.81
N GLY A 68 -0.45 25.31 -16.93
CA GLY A 68 0.14 24.58 -18.03
C GLY A 68 -0.24 23.10 -18.04
N PHE A 69 -0.29 22.47 -16.86
CA PHE A 69 -0.75 21.10 -16.70
C PHE A 69 -2.21 20.95 -17.15
N ASN A 70 -3.08 21.85 -16.67
CA ASN A 70 -4.49 21.90 -17.04
C ASN A 70 -4.66 22.04 -18.54
N SER A 71 -3.85 22.90 -19.18
CA SER A 71 -3.87 23.09 -20.63
C SER A 71 -3.49 21.80 -21.38
N VAL A 72 -2.44 21.10 -20.95
CA VAL A 72 -1.99 19.85 -21.57
C VAL A 72 -3.08 18.77 -21.45
N PHE A 73 -3.61 18.52 -20.26
CA PHE A 73 -4.63 17.50 -20.07
C PHE A 73 -5.98 17.87 -20.69
N GLY A 74 -6.30 19.16 -20.78
CA GLY A 74 -7.44 19.65 -21.55
C GLY A 74 -7.32 19.33 -23.04
N ARG A 75 -6.16 19.64 -23.66
CA ARG A 75 -5.90 19.32 -25.08
C ARG A 75 -5.88 17.82 -25.36
N ILE A 76 -5.30 17.03 -24.45
CA ILE A 76 -5.33 15.56 -24.57
C ILE A 76 -6.78 15.07 -24.59
N ARG A 77 -7.65 15.65 -23.75
CA ARG A 77 -9.06 15.25 -23.64
C ARG A 77 -9.84 15.49 -24.93
N GLU A 78 -9.58 16.59 -25.63
CA GLU A 78 -10.24 16.92 -26.92
C GLU A 78 -10.07 15.85 -28.00
N SER A 79 -8.96 15.11 -27.95
CA SER A 79 -8.64 14.05 -28.92
C SER A 79 -8.58 12.65 -28.28
N ALA A 80 -9.05 12.51 -27.04
CA ALA A 80 -8.98 11.26 -26.30
C ALA A 80 -9.94 10.22 -26.90
N ASN A 81 -9.39 9.06 -27.25
CA ASN A 81 -10.20 7.91 -27.65
C ASN A 81 -10.81 7.24 -26.41
N LEU A 82 -12.14 7.31 -26.27
CA LEU A 82 -12.87 6.75 -25.13
C LEU A 82 -12.75 5.21 -24.99
N ALA A 83 -12.35 4.50 -26.04
CA ALA A 83 -12.12 3.06 -25.97
C ALA A 83 -10.85 2.68 -25.18
N VAL A 84 -9.90 3.60 -25.01
CA VAL A 84 -8.62 3.35 -24.34
C VAL A 84 -8.37 4.37 -23.23
N PRO A 85 -7.92 3.96 -22.04
CA PRO A 85 -7.62 4.90 -20.97
C PRO A 85 -6.37 5.74 -21.29
N LEU A 86 -6.30 6.91 -20.65
CA LEU A 86 -5.06 7.64 -20.45
C LEU A 86 -4.34 7.01 -19.25
N THR A 87 -3.04 6.75 -19.35
CA THR A 87 -2.25 6.32 -18.18
C THR A 87 -1.22 7.38 -17.81
N VAL A 88 -1.24 7.82 -16.55
CA VAL A 88 -0.31 8.81 -16.00
C VAL A 88 0.53 8.13 -14.91
N TYR A 89 1.84 8.13 -15.11
CA TYR A 89 2.79 7.60 -14.14
C TYR A 89 3.16 8.70 -13.17
N TYR A 90 3.43 8.35 -11.92
CA TYR A 90 3.95 9.29 -10.95
C TYR A 90 4.74 8.57 -9.86
N ALA A 91 5.97 9.02 -9.58
CA ALA A 91 6.78 8.53 -8.47
C ALA A 91 6.56 9.38 -7.21
N TYR A 92 6.18 8.73 -6.10
CA TYR A 92 6.02 9.37 -4.79
C TYR A 92 7.27 9.17 -3.93
N LYS A 93 7.84 10.25 -3.38
CA LYS A 93 8.93 10.16 -2.39
C LYS A 93 8.37 10.33 -0.98
N GLN A 94 8.48 9.26 -0.18
CA GLN A 94 8.04 9.19 1.22
C GLN A 94 8.79 10.13 2.20
N GLN A 95 9.81 10.88 1.75
CA GLN A 95 10.53 11.82 2.63
C GLN A 95 9.75 13.11 2.92
N ASP A 96 8.70 13.43 2.15
CA ASP A 96 7.97 14.70 2.27
C ASP A 96 6.91 14.74 3.39
N THR A 97 6.83 13.71 4.24
CA THR A 97 5.90 13.66 5.39
C THR A 97 6.58 13.76 6.75
N ARG A 98 7.93 13.77 6.83
CA ARG A 98 8.63 13.72 8.13
C ARG A 98 8.82 15.07 8.82
N ASP A 99 8.75 16.19 8.11
CA ASP A 99 8.82 17.51 8.71
C ASP A 99 7.64 18.40 8.28
N SER A 100 6.81 18.78 9.27
CA SER A 100 5.88 19.91 9.21
C SER A 100 4.76 19.88 8.17
N GLY A 101 3.61 19.24 8.45
CA GLY A 101 2.25 19.68 8.05
C GLY A 101 1.96 20.07 6.59
N THR A 102 2.88 19.84 5.65
CA THR A 102 2.85 20.30 4.27
C THR A 102 2.99 19.08 3.39
N ALA A 103 1.93 18.25 3.42
CA ALA A 103 1.78 17.13 2.51
C ALA A 103 1.99 17.61 1.05
N SER A 104 3.06 17.10 0.42
CA SER A 104 3.30 16.96 -1.03
C SER A 104 2.54 17.94 -1.93
N THR A 105 3.09 19.13 -2.19
CA THR A 105 2.53 20.09 -3.16
C THR A 105 2.40 19.49 -4.56
N GLY A 106 3.36 18.67 -5.02
CA GLY A 106 3.36 18.11 -6.39
C GLY A 106 2.20 17.15 -6.70
N TRP A 107 1.93 16.17 -5.84
CA TRP A 107 0.84 15.20 -6.04
C TRP A 107 -0.55 15.85 -6.03
N HIS A 108 -0.75 16.82 -5.12
CA HIS A 108 -2.00 17.57 -5.04
C HIS A 108 -2.25 18.34 -6.33
N THR A 109 -1.25 19.07 -6.80
CA THR A 109 -1.32 19.84 -8.05
C THR A 109 -1.60 18.95 -9.26
N LEU A 110 -0.98 17.77 -9.32
CA LEU A 110 -1.21 16.79 -10.40
C LEU A 110 -2.68 16.36 -10.46
N LEU A 111 -3.20 15.88 -9.33
CA LEU A 111 -4.56 15.37 -9.23
C LEU A 111 -5.59 16.48 -9.46
N ASP A 112 -5.37 17.65 -8.86
CA ASP A 112 -6.20 18.83 -9.05
C ASP A 112 -6.27 19.20 -10.53
N GLY A 113 -5.13 19.20 -11.22
CA GLY A 113 -5.11 19.55 -12.63
C GLY A 113 -5.77 18.51 -13.55
N LEU A 114 -5.60 17.22 -13.27
CA LEU A 114 -6.31 16.14 -13.98
C LEU A 114 -7.83 16.27 -13.82
N ILE A 115 -8.28 16.46 -12.58
CA ILE A 115 -9.71 16.53 -12.25
C ILE A 115 -10.34 17.81 -12.80
N ALA A 116 -9.63 18.93 -12.73
CA ALA A 116 -10.04 20.22 -13.30
C ALA A 116 -10.11 20.18 -14.83
N ALA A 117 -9.18 19.48 -15.50
CA ALA A 117 -9.25 19.23 -16.95
C ALA A 117 -10.40 18.27 -17.35
N GLY A 118 -11.13 17.73 -16.38
CA GLY A 118 -12.30 16.87 -16.61
C GLY A 118 -11.94 15.41 -16.84
N TRP A 119 -10.83 14.94 -16.27
CA TRP A 119 -10.53 13.52 -16.16
C TRP A 119 -11.09 12.96 -14.86
N GLU A 120 -11.60 11.74 -14.92
CA GLU A 120 -11.85 10.90 -13.76
C GLU A 120 -10.78 9.82 -13.68
N ILE A 121 -10.38 9.46 -12.46
CA ILE A 121 -9.47 8.36 -12.19
C ILE A 121 -10.33 7.12 -11.97
N THR A 122 -10.04 6.07 -12.74
CA THR A 122 -10.85 4.85 -12.78
C THR A 122 -10.14 3.66 -12.13
N ALA A 123 -8.81 3.70 -12.09
CA ALA A 123 -8.01 2.69 -11.42
C ALA A 123 -6.61 3.22 -11.13
N THR A 124 -5.95 2.59 -10.17
CA THR A 124 -4.58 2.91 -9.76
C THR A 124 -3.82 1.63 -9.50
N TRP A 125 -2.59 1.56 -10.01
CA TRP A 125 -1.72 0.41 -9.78
C TRP A 125 -0.37 0.86 -9.23
N PRO A 126 0.08 0.31 -8.09
CA PRO A 126 1.47 0.46 -7.69
C PRO A 126 2.35 -0.30 -8.67
N MET A 127 3.46 0.32 -9.04
CA MET A 127 4.45 -0.20 -9.97
C MET A 127 5.83 -0.09 -9.32
N ARG A 128 6.51 -1.22 -9.19
CA ARG A 128 7.92 -1.25 -8.76
C ARG A 128 8.78 -0.81 -9.94
N SER A 129 9.33 0.40 -9.87
CA SER A 129 10.11 1.00 -10.96
C SER A 129 11.62 0.84 -10.79
N GLU A 130 12.12 0.40 -9.62
CA GLU A 130 13.56 0.29 -9.36
C GLU A 130 14.11 -1.15 -9.46
N LEU A 131 15.24 -1.29 -10.15
CA LEU A 131 16.11 -2.47 -10.08
C LEU A 131 16.76 -2.54 -8.70
N GLY A 132 16.73 -3.72 -8.06
CA GLY A 132 17.30 -3.97 -6.71
C GLY A 132 18.81 -3.75 -6.55
N ASN A 133 19.51 -3.23 -7.56
CA ASN A 133 20.96 -3.04 -7.61
C ASN A 133 21.43 -1.58 -7.45
N ARG A 134 20.60 -0.65 -6.94
CA ARG A 134 21.09 0.69 -6.59
C ARG A 134 21.95 0.63 -5.32
N MET A 135 23.25 0.89 -5.46
CA MET A 135 24.24 1.02 -4.37
C MET A 135 23.87 2.03 -3.25
N ILE A 136 22.86 2.88 -3.45
CA ILE A 136 22.42 3.90 -2.47
C ILE A 136 21.32 3.37 -1.53
N ALA A 137 20.76 2.17 -1.80
CA ALA A 137 19.69 1.58 -0.99
C ALA A 137 20.19 0.91 0.32
N SER A 138 21.48 0.92 0.61
CA SER A 138 22.02 0.40 1.88
C SER A 138 21.70 1.36 3.02
N GLY A 139 20.57 1.14 3.70
CA GLY A 139 20.25 1.79 4.98
C GLY A 139 19.17 2.87 4.95
N THR A 140 18.48 3.08 3.82
CA THR A 140 17.28 3.93 3.78
C THR A 140 16.11 3.15 3.21
N ASN A 141 15.02 3.01 4.00
CA ASN A 141 13.68 2.62 3.53
C ASN A 141 13.12 3.76 2.64
N ALA A 142 13.82 4.08 1.56
CA ALA A 142 13.36 5.00 0.55
C ALA A 142 12.44 4.20 -0.38
N LEU A 143 11.15 4.50 -0.27
CA LEU A 143 10.09 3.89 -1.05
C LEU A 143 10.42 3.95 -2.56
N ALA A 144 10.33 2.81 -3.24
CA ALA A 144 10.81 2.56 -4.60
C ALA A 144 9.68 2.29 -5.61
N SER A 145 8.47 2.76 -5.30
CA SER A 145 7.24 2.43 -6.03
C SER A 145 6.64 3.67 -6.67
N SER A 146 6.48 3.64 -7.99
CA SER A 146 5.65 4.59 -8.74
C SER A 146 4.20 4.13 -8.73
N ILE A 147 3.25 5.01 -8.98
CA ILE A 147 1.84 4.68 -9.18
C ILE A 147 1.46 5.01 -10.62
N VAL A 148 0.70 4.12 -11.24
CA VAL A 148 0.06 4.36 -12.53
C VAL A 148 -1.41 4.67 -12.28
N LEU A 149 -1.86 5.84 -12.72
CA LEU A 149 -3.26 6.25 -12.73
C LEU A 149 -3.86 5.94 -14.10
N ALA A 150 -4.95 5.16 -14.16
CA ALA A 150 -5.80 5.10 -15.35
C ALA A 150 -6.90 6.13 -15.26
N CYS A 151 -6.89 7.04 -16.23
CA CYS A 151 -7.84 8.14 -16.33
C CYS A 151 -8.75 7.94 -17.55
N ARG A 152 -10.02 8.34 -17.40
CA ARG A 152 -10.99 8.46 -18.49
C ARG A 152 -11.56 9.87 -18.52
N PRO A 153 -12.02 10.39 -19.67
CA PRO A 153 -12.75 11.64 -19.68
C PRO A 153 -14.02 11.49 -18.84
N ARG A 154 -14.18 12.34 -17.83
CA ARG A 154 -15.39 12.38 -17.02
C ARG A 154 -16.58 12.76 -17.91
N PRO A 155 -17.72 12.07 -17.81
CA PRO A 155 -18.94 12.42 -18.53
C PRO A 155 -19.37 13.87 -18.24
N GLU A 156 -19.95 14.55 -19.24
CA GLU A 156 -20.42 15.94 -19.07
C GLU A 156 -21.61 16.04 -18.11
N ASP A 157 -22.39 14.97 -17.98
CA ASP A 157 -23.53 14.82 -17.08
C ASP A 157 -23.15 14.24 -15.71
N ALA A 158 -21.86 14.21 -15.38
CA ALA A 158 -21.37 13.69 -14.10
C ALA A 158 -22.05 14.39 -12.91
N PRO A 159 -22.61 13.62 -11.96
CA PRO A 159 -23.41 14.19 -10.88
C PRO A 159 -22.55 15.04 -9.94
N ALA A 160 -23.18 16.06 -9.36
CA ALA A 160 -22.63 16.75 -8.19
C ALA A 160 -23.11 16.03 -6.92
N THR A 161 -22.27 15.99 -5.89
CA THR A 161 -22.60 15.34 -4.62
C THR A 161 -22.32 16.26 -3.42
N THR A 162 -22.72 15.81 -2.22
CA THR A 162 -22.43 16.49 -0.96
C THR A 162 -21.27 15.79 -0.26
N ARG A 163 -20.52 16.49 0.60
CA ARG A 163 -19.48 15.88 1.45
C ARG A 163 -19.98 14.65 2.19
N ARG A 164 -21.20 14.69 2.73
CA ARG A 164 -21.78 13.56 3.47
C ARG A 164 -21.96 12.33 2.58
N ALA A 165 -22.49 12.53 1.37
CA ALA A 165 -22.68 11.44 0.41
C ALA A 165 -21.34 10.91 -0.13
N PHE A 166 -20.35 11.78 -0.33
CA PHE A 166 -18.98 11.39 -0.68
C PHE A 166 -18.36 10.49 0.40
N VAL A 167 -18.42 10.89 1.68
CA VAL A 167 -17.90 10.07 2.80
C VAL A 167 -18.64 8.74 2.90
N ALA A 168 -19.96 8.72 2.68
CA ALA A 168 -20.74 7.48 2.66
C ALA A 168 -20.30 6.54 1.53
N ALA A 169 -20.03 7.08 0.33
CA ALA A 169 -19.52 6.31 -0.80
C ALA A 169 -18.11 5.75 -0.49
N LEU A 170 -17.22 6.55 0.10
CA LEU A 170 -15.89 6.09 0.53
C LEU A 170 -16.00 4.92 1.52
N LYS A 171 -16.84 5.03 2.55
CA LYS A 171 -17.03 3.97 3.55
C LYS A 171 -17.62 2.69 2.95
N SER A 172 -18.41 2.80 1.89
CA SER A 172 -19.00 1.64 1.22
C SER A 172 -18.03 0.96 0.25
N GLU A 173 -17.18 1.71 -0.45
CA GLU A 173 -16.37 1.20 -1.56
C GLU A 173 -14.91 0.91 -1.18
N LEU A 174 -14.33 1.67 -0.23
CA LEU A 174 -12.95 1.46 0.21
C LEU A 174 -12.68 0.09 0.84
N PRO A 175 -13.57 -0.52 1.66
CA PRO A 175 -13.28 -1.81 2.27
C PRO A 175 -12.98 -2.92 1.25
N GLU A 176 -13.81 -3.04 0.21
CA GLU A 176 -13.63 -4.06 -0.83
C GLU A 176 -12.41 -3.76 -1.72
N ALA A 177 -12.20 -2.49 -2.07
CA ALA A 177 -11.04 -2.07 -2.83
C ALA A 177 -9.73 -2.36 -2.05
N LEU A 178 -9.73 -2.11 -0.74
CA LEU A 178 -8.58 -2.37 0.11
C LEU A 178 -8.29 -3.86 0.25
N ARG A 179 -9.33 -4.69 0.48
CA ARG A 179 -9.17 -6.15 0.49
C ARG A 179 -8.56 -6.66 -0.83
N THR A 180 -9.02 -6.14 -1.96
CA THR A 180 -8.47 -6.48 -3.29
C THR A 180 -6.98 -6.12 -3.39
N LEU A 181 -6.58 -4.94 -2.90
CA LEU A 181 -5.18 -4.50 -2.86
C LEU A 181 -4.33 -5.39 -1.93
N MET A 182 -4.84 -5.71 -0.74
CA MET A 182 -4.18 -6.56 0.24
C MET A 182 -4.01 -8.00 -0.27
N GLN A 183 -4.97 -8.53 -1.03
CA GLN A 183 -4.87 -9.85 -1.65
C GLN A 183 -3.86 -9.87 -2.81
N GLY A 184 -3.62 -8.72 -3.46
CA GLY A 184 -2.58 -8.55 -4.47
C GLY A 184 -1.14 -8.66 -3.94
N ALA A 185 -0.15 -8.52 -4.84
CA ALA A 185 1.28 -8.58 -4.51
C ALA A 185 1.85 -7.21 -4.06
N ILE A 186 1.04 -6.43 -3.33
CA ILE A 186 1.41 -5.10 -2.86
C ILE A 186 2.13 -5.22 -1.52
N ALA A 187 3.26 -4.54 -1.35
CA ALA A 187 3.96 -4.50 -0.08
C ALA A 187 3.19 -3.64 0.94
N PRO A 188 3.20 -3.94 2.24
CA PRO A 188 2.53 -3.13 3.27
C PRO A 188 2.89 -1.64 3.24
N VAL A 189 4.17 -1.34 3.04
CA VAL A 189 4.67 0.05 2.90
C VAL A 189 4.02 0.82 1.76
N ASP A 190 3.54 0.12 0.73
CA ASP A 190 2.91 0.70 -0.46
C ASP A 190 1.37 0.70 -0.37
N LEU A 191 0.78 0.02 0.63
CA LEU A 191 -0.68 -0.13 0.73
C LEU A 191 -1.39 1.21 0.92
N ALA A 192 -0.89 2.06 1.83
CA ALA A 192 -1.47 3.38 2.07
C ALA A 192 -1.48 4.23 0.79
N GLN A 193 -0.44 4.12 -0.03
CA GLN A 193 -0.33 4.83 -1.30
C GLN A 193 -1.24 4.24 -2.37
N ALA A 194 -1.29 2.91 -2.49
CA ALA A 194 -2.18 2.24 -3.41
C ALA A 194 -3.65 2.52 -3.09
N ALA A 195 -4.00 2.67 -1.80
CA ALA A 195 -5.34 2.95 -1.31
C ALA A 195 -5.82 4.40 -1.57
N ILE A 196 -4.91 5.36 -1.78
CA ILE A 196 -5.28 6.71 -2.23
C ILE A 196 -6.05 6.66 -3.53
N GLY A 197 -5.69 5.74 -4.42
CA GLY A 197 -6.28 5.62 -5.73
C GLY A 197 -7.76 5.29 -5.75
N PRO A 198 -8.22 4.21 -5.09
CA PRO A 198 -9.64 3.95 -4.88
C PRO A 198 -10.39 5.15 -4.28
N GLY A 199 -9.82 5.83 -3.29
CA GLY A 199 -10.46 7.00 -2.67
C GLY A 199 -10.59 8.19 -3.62
N ILE A 200 -9.56 8.47 -4.42
CA ILE A 200 -9.60 9.52 -5.44
C ILE A 200 -10.48 9.14 -6.63
N ALA A 201 -10.62 7.86 -6.96
CA ALA A 201 -11.56 7.40 -7.97
C ALA A 201 -13.00 7.75 -7.57
N VAL A 202 -13.36 7.57 -6.29
CA VAL A 202 -14.65 8.01 -5.75
C VAL A 202 -14.85 9.52 -5.84
N PHE A 203 -13.81 10.31 -5.60
CA PHE A 203 -13.90 11.77 -5.68
C PHE A 203 -14.02 12.27 -7.14
N SER A 204 -13.16 11.78 -8.02
CA SER A 204 -12.96 12.31 -9.36
C SER A 204 -14.08 12.00 -10.36
N ARG A 205 -14.95 11.02 -10.08
CA ARG A 205 -16.17 10.72 -10.87
C ARG A 205 -17.27 11.77 -10.71
N TYR A 206 -17.27 12.53 -9.63
CA TYR A 206 -18.24 13.61 -9.43
C TYR A 206 -17.78 14.88 -10.15
N SER A 207 -18.74 15.69 -10.65
CA SER A 207 -18.41 16.99 -11.23
C SER A 207 -17.94 17.99 -10.17
N ARG A 208 -18.46 17.86 -8.94
CA ARG A 208 -18.04 18.59 -7.73
C ARG A 208 -18.58 17.92 -6.48
N VAL A 209 -17.87 18.09 -5.36
CA VAL A 209 -18.33 17.71 -4.02
C VAL A 209 -18.56 18.98 -3.22
N ARG A 210 -19.78 19.21 -2.74
CA ARG A 210 -20.12 20.44 -2.01
C ARG A 210 -20.00 20.28 -0.50
N ASP A 211 -19.37 21.27 0.12
CA ASP A 211 -19.32 21.44 1.56
C ASP A 211 -20.60 22.07 2.12
N ALA A 212 -20.74 22.02 3.45
CA ALA A 212 -21.93 22.52 4.15
C ALA A 212 -22.08 24.05 4.03
N ASP A 213 -20.98 24.77 3.81
CA ASP A 213 -20.96 26.21 3.55
C ASP A 213 -21.30 26.57 2.09
N GLY A 214 -21.53 25.58 1.24
CA GLY A 214 -21.84 25.74 -0.18
C GLY A 214 -20.62 25.88 -1.09
N SER A 215 -19.40 25.85 -0.54
CA SER A 215 -18.16 25.82 -1.31
C SER A 215 -17.91 24.43 -1.93
N ASP A 216 -17.08 24.38 -2.97
CA ASP A 216 -16.65 23.13 -3.57
C ASP A 216 -15.39 22.63 -2.85
N MET A 217 -15.42 21.37 -2.42
CA MET A 217 -14.33 20.71 -1.71
C MET A 217 -13.08 20.62 -2.60
N SER A 218 -11.93 20.97 -2.05
CA SER A 218 -10.66 20.83 -2.75
C SER A 218 -10.18 19.37 -2.81
N VAL A 219 -9.33 19.04 -3.81
CA VAL A 219 -8.68 17.72 -3.88
C VAL A 219 -7.86 17.42 -2.62
N LYS A 220 -7.25 18.44 -2.03
CA LYS A 220 -6.50 18.32 -0.79
C LYS A 220 -7.40 17.84 0.37
N ASP A 221 -8.56 18.47 0.54
CA ASP A 221 -9.51 18.10 1.59
C ASP A 221 -10.10 16.71 1.35
N ALA A 222 -10.34 16.36 0.08
CA ALA A 222 -10.76 15.02 -0.31
C ALA A 222 -9.72 13.96 0.10
N LEU A 223 -8.43 14.20 -0.13
CA LEU A 223 -7.36 13.28 0.26
C LEU A 223 -7.23 13.12 1.78
N VAL A 224 -7.43 14.19 2.54
CA VAL A 224 -7.48 14.10 4.01
C VAL A 224 -8.63 13.19 4.44
N LEU A 225 -9.80 13.33 3.83
CA LEU A 225 -10.95 12.46 4.10
C LEU A 225 -10.72 11.01 3.67
N VAL A 226 -10.07 10.78 2.52
CA VAL A 226 -9.69 9.45 2.04
C VAL A 226 -8.76 8.76 3.02
N ASN A 227 -7.69 9.44 3.47
CA ASN A 227 -6.76 8.88 4.45
C ASN A 227 -7.44 8.61 5.79
N ALA A 228 -8.28 9.53 6.29
CA ALA A 228 -9.01 9.31 7.53
C ALA A 228 -10.00 8.13 7.43
N THR A 229 -10.66 7.97 6.29
CA THR A 229 -11.59 6.84 6.06
C THR A 229 -10.81 5.53 5.88
N LEU A 230 -9.64 5.57 5.25
CA LEU A 230 -8.75 4.42 5.12
C LEU A 230 -8.31 3.90 6.50
N ASP A 231 -7.88 4.80 7.39
CA ASP A 231 -7.51 4.45 8.76
C ASP A 231 -8.70 3.84 9.53
N GLU A 232 -9.91 4.36 9.34
CA GLU A 232 -11.15 3.82 9.94
C GLU A 232 -11.45 2.41 9.40
N VAL A 233 -11.38 2.20 8.09
CA VAL A 233 -11.67 0.91 7.44
C VAL A 233 -10.65 -0.17 7.83
N ILE A 234 -9.35 0.17 7.88
CA ILE A 234 -8.31 -0.73 8.41
C ILE A 234 -8.59 -1.04 9.89
N GLY A 235 -9.12 -0.06 10.63
CA GLY A 235 -9.60 -0.21 12.00
C GLY A 235 -10.72 -1.24 12.15
N ASP A 236 -11.73 -1.16 11.29
CA ASP A 236 -13.00 -1.91 11.38
C ASP A 236 -12.92 -3.37 10.87
N GLN A 237 -11.87 -3.72 10.11
CA GLN A 237 -11.57 -5.11 9.72
C GLN A 237 -11.43 -6.07 10.91
N GLU A 238 -11.27 -5.54 12.13
CA GLU A 238 -11.29 -6.32 13.38
C GLU A 238 -12.47 -7.29 13.47
N SER A 239 -13.67 -6.88 13.03
CA SER A 239 -14.89 -7.67 13.24
C SER A 239 -14.90 -9.02 12.50
N ASP A 240 -14.16 -9.12 11.39
CA ASP A 240 -14.10 -10.31 10.54
C ASP A 240 -13.18 -11.42 11.11
N PHE A 241 -12.33 -11.09 12.09
CA PHE A 241 -11.41 -12.06 12.71
C PHE A 241 -12.06 -12.93 13.79
N ASP A 242 -11.42 -14.06 14.10
CA ASP A 242 -11.81 -14.93 15.21
C ASP A 242 -11.69 -14.20 16.58
N PRO A 243 -12.48 -14.60 17.60
CA PRO A 243 -12.52 -13.93 18.90
C PRO A 243 -11.16 -13.73 19.57
N ASP A 244 -10.25 -14.69 19.45
CA ASP A 244 -8.94 -14.66 20.09
C ASP A 244 -8.04 -13.62 19.39
N THR A 245 -8.11 -13.57 18.06
CA THR A 245 -7.44 -12.55 17.24
C THR A 245 -7.98 -11.15 17.52
N ARG A 246 -9.31 -10.97 17.65
CA ARG A 246 -9.91 -9.66 17.98
C ARG A 246 -9.41 -9.11 19.31
N PHE A 247 -9.35 -9.98 20.32
CA PHE A 247 -8.76 -9.62 21.60
C PHE A 247 -7.30 -9.18 21.43
N ALA A 248 -6.50 -9.98 20.72
CA ALA A 248 -5.07 -9.75 20.60
C ALA A 248 -4.76 -8.46 19.83
N VAL A 249 -5.50 -8.14 18.76
CA VAL A 249 -5.37 -6.86 18.04
C VAL A 249 -5.67 -5.68 18.96
N LYS A 250 -6.78 -5.70 19.71
CA LYS A 250 -7.14 -4.61 20.63
C LYS A 250 -6.10 -4.43 21.74
N TRP A 251 -5.61 -5.54 22.30
CA TRP A 251 -4.55 -5.50 23.32
C TRP A 251 -3.26 -4.94 22.72
N TYR A 252 -2.85 -5.42 21.55
CA TYR A 252 -1.65 -4.95 20.87
C TYR A 252 -1.74 -3.45 20.56
N ARG A 253 -2.89 -2.94 20.10
CA ARG A 253 -3.14 -1.50 19.87
C ARG A 253 -2.93 -0.65 21.12
N GLN A 254 -3.39 -1.09 22.28
CA GLN A 254 -3.28 -0.29 23.51
C GLN A 254 -1.96 -0.48 24.23
N TYR A 255 -1.49 -1.71 24.34
CA TYR A 255 -0.40 -2.10 25.25
C TYR A 255 0.78 -2.76 24.54
N GLY A 256 0.66 -3.09 23.25
CA GLY A 256 1.70 -3.81 22.52
C GLY A 256 2.03 -5.15 23.20
N TRP A 257 3.32 -5.45 23.32
CA TRP A 257 3.83 -6.65 24.01
C TRP A 257 4.03 -6.46 25.52
N THR A 258 3.66 -5.30 26.08
CA THR A 258 3.92 -4.98 27.49
C THR A 258 2.96 -5.68 28.45
N GLN A 259 3.34 -5.75 29.73
CA GLN A 259 2.51 -6.32 30.79
C GLN A 259 1.56 -5.27 31.36
N GLU A 260 0.31 -5.69 31.54
CA GLU A 260 -0.75 -4.87 32.14
C GLU A 260 -1.63 -5.64 33.12
N ASN A 261 -2.58 -4.97 33.76
CA ASN A 261 -3.46 -5.56 34.77
C ASN A 261 -4.35 -6.68 34.18
N SER A 262 -4.36 -7.86 34.81
CA SER A 262 -5.19 -9.00 34.38
C SER A 262 -6.70 -8.73 34.45
N GLY A 263 -7.15 -7.79 35.28
CA GLY A 263 -8.54 -7.34 35.32
C GLY A 263 -8.97 -6.59 34.05
N ILE A 264 -8.07 -5.81 33.45
CA ILE A 264 -8.32 -5.15 32.15
C ILE A 264 -8.36 -6.21 31.06
N ALA A 265 -7.45 -7.19 31.11
CA ALA A 265 -7.45 -8.32 30.18
C ALA A 265 -8.78 -9.10 30.23
N ASP A 266 -9.33 -9.37 31.42
CA ASP A 266 -10.60 -10.08 31.55
C ASP A 266 -11.78 -9.28 30.95
N GLN A 267 -11.82 -7.96 31.18
CA GLN A 267 -12.83 -7.09 30.57
C GLN A 267 -12.73 -7.06 29.04
N LEU A 268 -11.50 -6.96 28.50
CA LEU A 268 -11.27 -6.96 27.07
C LEU A 268 -11.59 -8.32 26.43
N ALA A 269 -11.28 -9.42 27.11
CA ALA A 269 -11.60 -10.78 26.66
C ALA A 269 -13.12 -10.97 26.52
N ARG A 270 -13.89 -10.55 27.53
CA ARG A 270 -15.36 -10.62 27.50
C ARG A 270 -15.97 -9.78 26.38
N SER A 271 -15.47 -8.57 26.16
CA SER A 271 -15.96 -7.71 25.06
C SER A 271 -15.54 -8.17 23.67
N SER A 272 -14.66 -9.18 23.58
CA SER A 272 -14.21 -9.77 22.32
C SER A 272 -14.75 -11.20 22.11
N ASP A 273 -15.68 -11.66 22.95
CA ASP A 273 -16.25 -13.00 22.97
C ASP A 273 -15.24 -14.14 23.21
N THR A 274 -14.21 -13.87 24.03
CA THR A 274 -13.21 -14.87 24.44
C THR A 274 -12.98 -14.86 25.95
N SER A 275 -12.01 -15.64 26.45
CA SER A 275 -11.64 -15.74 27.86
C SER A 275 -10.12 -15.87 28.02
N ILE A 276 -9.57 -15.42 29.15
CA ILE A 276 -8.13 -15.56 29.44
C ILE A 276 -7.68 -17.02 29.30
N GLY A 277 -8.42 -17.98 29.84
CA GLY A 277 -8.07 -19.39 29.74
C GLY A 277 -8.12 -19.95 28.30
N ALA A 278 -8.93 -19.37 27.42
CA ALA A 278 -8.90 -19.71 25.99
C ALA A 278 -7.65 -19.17 25.30
N LEU A 279 -7.28 -17.92 25.60
CA LEU A 279 -6.09 -17.26 25.06
C LEU A 279 -4.78 -17.91 25.53
N GLU A 280 -4.74 -18.38 26.78
CA GLU A 280 -3.60 -19.13 27.32
C GLU A 280 -3.48 -20.52 26.70
N ARG A 281 -4.60 -21.22 26.48
CA ARG A 281 -4.61 -22.52 25.76
C ARG A 281 -4.19 -22.39 24.31
N GLY A 282 -4.60 -21.32 23.64
CA GLY A 282 -4.13 -20.98 22.29
C GLY A 282 -2.69 -20.45 22.26
N GLY A 283 -2.00 -20.39 23.40
CA GLY A 283 -0.58 -20.07 23.44
C GLY A 283 -0.22 -18.67 22.93
N ILE A 284 -1.15 -17.71 22.98
CA ILE A 284 -0.91 -16.31 22.52
C ILE A 284 -0.85 -15.30 23.67
N PHE A 285 -1.28 -15.69 24.87
CA PHE A 285 -1.41 -14.81 26.02
C PHE A 285 -0.94 -15.49 27.31
N GLU A 286 -0.47 -14.70 28.27
CA GLU A 286 -0.05 -15.16 29.60
C GLU A 286 -0.63 -14.25 30.67
N ALA A 287 -1.34 -14.81 31.66
CA ALA A 287 -1.85 -14.09 32.82
C ALA A 287 -1.34 -14.71 34.13
N LYS A 288 -0.35 -14.08 34.76
CA LYS A 288 0.26 -14.55 36.02
C LYS A 288 0.51 -13.41 37.00
N GLY A 289 0.21 -13.65 38.28
CA GLY A 289 0.53 -12.71 39.36
C GLY A 289 -0.18 -11.37 39.27
N GLY A 290 -1.43 -11.34 38.80
CA GLY A 290 -2.22 -10.11 38.60
C GLY A 290 -1.81 -9.28 37.38
N LYS A 291 -0.86 -9.78 36.59
CA LYS A 291 -0.41 -9.18 35.34
C LYS A 291 -0.73 -10.09 34.17
N ALA A 292 -0.91 -9.49 33.01
CA ALA A 292 -1.30 -10.14 31.77
C ALA A 292 -0.56 -9.52 30.59
N ARG A 293 -0.22 -10.30 29.56
CA ARG A 293 0.44 -9.82 28.34
C ARG A 293 0.24 -10.76 27.16
N LEU A 294 0.36 -10.23 25.95
CA LEU A 294 0.59 -11.01 24.74
C LEU A 294 2.00 -11.60 24.75
N LEU A 295 2.14 -12.78 24.16
CA LEU A 295 3.44 -13.42 23.92
C LEU A 295 4.08 -12.82 22.68
N SER A 296 5.32 -12.35 22.81
CA SER A 296 6.05 -11.69 21.73
C SER A 296 6.49 -12.68 20.65
N PRO A 297 6.80 -12.20 19.43
CA PRO A 297 7.27 -13.05 18.34
C PRO A 297 8.43 -13.95 18.77
N THR A 298 9.40 -13.39 19.51
CA THR A 298 10.55 -14.11 20.08
C THR A 298 10.21 -15.25 21.02
N GLN A 299 9.07 -15.18 21.71
CA GLN A 299 8.58 -16.25 22.59
C GLN A 299 7.83 -17.33 21.81
N LEU A 300 7.29 -16.97 20.63
CA LEU A 300 6.55 -17.85 19.73
C LEU A 300 7.42 -18.48 18.63
N GLU A 301 8.72 -18.17 18.59
CA GLU A 301 9.73 -18.69 17.65
C GLU A 301 10.05 -20.20 17.78
N GLY A 302 9.53 -20.88 18.81
CA GLY A 302 9.82 -22.30 19.07
C GLY A 302 9.25 -23.25 18.02
N ALA A 303 9.57 -24.54 18.15
CA ALA A 303 8.97 -25.59 17.33
C ALA A 303 7.44 -25.54 17.46
N TRP A 304 6.75 -25.41 16.33
CA TRP A 304 5.30 -25.31 16.27
C TRP A 304 4.74 -26.48 15.47
N ASP A 305 3.93 -27.30 16.16
CA ASP A 305 3.18 -28.38 15.54
C ASP A 305 1.71 -27.97 15.40
N VAL A 306 1.39 -27.40 14.24
CA VAL A 306 0.03 -26.98 13.87
C VAL A 306 -0.98 -28.13 13.95
N GLY A 307 -0.52 -29.37 13.73
CA GLY A 307 -1.36 -30.56 13.75
C GLY A 307 -1.80 -30.93 15.16
N ALA A 308 -0.87 -30.82 16.12
CA ALA A 308 -1.12 -31.09 17.54
C ALA A 308 -1.81 -29.93 18.28
N ASP A 309 -1.76 -28.72 17.72
CA ASP A 309 -2.38 -27.54 18.32
C ASP A 309 -3.91 -27.60 18.20
N GLU A 310 -4.63 -27.64 19.32
CA GLU A 310 -6.09 -27.73 19.31
C GLU A 310 -6.77 -26.42 18.91
N ARG A 311 -6.10 -25.26 19.05
CA ARG A 311 -6.74 -23.94 18.93
C ARG A 311 -5.82 -22.89 18.32
N VAL A 312 -5.52 -23.07 17.04
CA VAL A 312 -4.78 -22.10 16.24
C VAL A 312 -5.67 -20.91 15.86
N SER A 313 -5.32 -19.72 16.33
CA SER A 313 -5.96 -18.45 15.93
C SER A 313 -5.25 -17.81 14.74
N VAL A 314 -5.91 -16.88 14.03
CA VAL A 314 -5.26 -16.10 12.97
C VAL A 314 -4.08 -15.30 13.54
N TRP A 315 -4.22 -14.74 14.75
CA TRP A 315 -3.13 -14.07 15.47
C TRP A 315 -1.92 -14.96 15.68
N GLU A 316 -2.11 -16.15 16.23
CA GLU A 316 -1.01 -17.08 16.47
C GLU A 316 -0.27 -17.40 15.16
N ALA A 317 -1.03 -17.76 14.12
CA ALA A 317 -0.48 -18.07 12.82
C ALA A 317 0.32 -16.90 12.24
N THR A 318 -0.24 -15.67 12.25
CA THR A 318 0.45 -14.49 11.72
C THR A 318 1.74 -14.20 12.48
N VAL A 319 1.72 -14.18 13.81
CA VAL A 319 2.90 -13.84 14.62
C VAL A 319 3.98 -14.91 14.51
N ARG A 320 3.61 -16.20 14.53
CA ARG A 320 4.57 -17.30 14.36
C ARG A 320 5.17 -17.33 12.97
N LEU A 321 4.37 -17.18 11.92
CA LEU A 321 4.88 -17.15 10.55
C LEU A 321 5.81 -15.96 10.33
N ALA A 322 5.51 -14.80 10.92
CA ALA A 322 6.40 -13.64 10.86
C ALA A 322 7.73 -13.91 11.61
N ALA A 323 7.66 -14.54 12.79
CA ALA A 323 8.84 -14.91 13.56
C ALA A 323 9.73 -15.93 12.82
N VAL A 324 9.11 -16.96 12.22
CA VAL A 324 9.81 -17.94 11.37
C VAL A 324 10.41 -17.28 10.14
N MET A 325 9.68 -16.37 9.47
CA MET A 325 10.17 -15.60 8.33
C MET A 325 11.45 -14.82 8.69
N ALA A 326 11.43 -14.10 9.82
CA ALA A 326 12.57 -13.29 10.26
C ALA A 326 13.82 -14.12 10.59
N LYS A 327 13.65 -15.36 11.06
CA LYS A 327 14.75 -16.21 11.55
C LYS A 327 15.26 -17.23 10.54
N HIS A 328 14.34 -17.84 9.79
CA HIS A 328 14.59 -18.99 8.93
C HIS A 328 14.30 -18.72 7.44
N GLY A 329 13.68 -17.57 7.12
CA GLY A 329 13.40 -17.16 5.75
C GLY A 329 12.16 -17.83 5.13
N ALA A 330 11.91 -17.50 3.86
CA ALA A 330 10.69 -17.85 3.13
C ALA A 330 10.47 -19.36 2.97
N ASP A 331 11.53 -20.14 2.75
CA ASP A 331 11.43 -21.59 2.50
C ASP A 331 10.80 -22.34 3.69
N GLN A 332 11.17 -21.96 4.92
CA GLN A 332 10.63 -22.60 6.12
C GLN A 332 9.17 -22.22 6.36
N VAL A 333 8.78 -20.99 6.03
CA VAL A 333 7.39 -20.53 6.08
C VAL A 333 6.56 -21.29 5.04
N ALA A 334 7.09 -21.46 3.82
CA ALA A 334 6.43 -22.18 2.73
C ALA A 334 6.17 -23.66 3.08
N ALA A 335 7.07 -24.30 3.84
CA ALA A 335 6.89 -25.66 4.33
C ALA A 335 5.78 -25.78 5.40
N LEU A 336 5.51 -24.72 6.17
CA LEU A 336 4.48 -24.70 7.22
C LEU A 336 3.08 -24.35 6.68
N LEU A 337 2.99 -23.56 5.60
CA LEU A 337 1.71 -23.09 5.05
C LEU A 337 0.69 -24.22 4.77
N PRO A 338 1.05 -25.40 4.22
CA PRO A 338 0.10 -26.48 3.97
C PRO A 338 -0.58 -27.03 5.22
N SER A 339 0.09 -26.96 6.38
CA SER A 339 -0.50 -27.34 7.66
C SER A 339 -1.36 -26.20 8.23
N VAL A 340 -0.88 -24.96 8.15
CA VAL A 340 -1.59 -23.77 8.65
C VAL A 340 -2.94 -23.57 7.95
N GLN A 341 -3.01 -23.74 6.62
CA GLN A 341 -4.26 -23.61 5.86
C GLN A 341 -5.35 -24.60 6.28
N THR A 342 -5.00 -25.71 6.97
CA THR A 342 -6.00 -26.67 7.47
C THR A 342 -6.73 -26.17 8.72
N ARG A 343 -6.16 -25.16 9.40
CA ARG A 343 -6.69 -24.62 10.66
C ARG A 343 -7.20 -23.19 10.53
N VAL A 344 -6.56 -22.35 9.72
CA VAL A 344 -6.92 -20.93 9.56
C VAL A 344 -6.96 -20.50 8.09
N ASN A 345 -7.75 -19.48 7.80
CA ASN A 345 -7.78 -18.86 6.48
C ASN A 345 -6.50 -18.06 6.24
N LEU A 346 -5.72 -18.45 5.22
CA LEU A 346 -4.48 -17.78 4.84
C LEU A 346 -4.69 -16.33 4.39
N ASP A 347 -5.85 -15.99 3.81
CA ASP A 347 -6.16 -14.61 3.44
C ASP A 347 -6.30 -13.74 4.70
N ALA A 348 -6.94 -14.27 5.76
CA ALA A 348 -7.05 -13.58 7.05
C ALA A 348 -5.68 -13.40 7.72
N VAL A 349 -4.76 -14.37 7.58
CA VAL A 349 -3.38 -14.25 8.09
C VAL A 349 -2.64 -13.11 7.40
N LYS A 350 -2.79 -13.01 6.07
CA LYS A 350 -2.20 -11.92 5.28
C LYS A 350 -2.80 -10.57 5.65
N GLU A 351 -4.13 -10.49 5.75
CA GLU A 351 -4.85 -9.28 6.13
C GLU A 351 -4.44 -8.78 7.52
N LEU A 352 -4.34 -9.70 8.49
CA LEU A 352 -3.83 -9.38 9.81
C LEU A 352 -2.38 -8.89 9.77
N GLY A 353 -1.52 -9.47 8.91
CA GLY A 353 -0.16 -9.01 8.71
C GLY A 353 -0.06 -7.54 8.28
N PHE A 354 -0.93 -7.11 7.35
CA PHE A 354 -1.03 -5.69 6.96
C PHE A 354 -1.50 -4.81 8.12
N LEU A 355 -2.52 -5.25 8.86
CA LEU A 355 -3.03 -4.50 10.02
C LEU A 355 -1.93 -4.31 11.08
N LEU A 356 -1.19 -5.37 11.42
CA LEU A 356 -0.12 -5.29 12.42
C LEU A 356 1.05 -4.43 11.97
N PHE A 357 1.39 -4.47 10.68
CA PHE A 357 2.36 -3.54 10.10
C PHE A 357 1.90 -2.08 10.28
N HIS A 358 0.66 -1.77 9.92
CA HIS A 358 0.11 -0.42 10.03
C HIS A 358 0.08 0.08 11.49
N GLU A 359 -0.33 -0.77 12.43
CA GLU A 359 -0.31 -0.43 13.86
C GLU A 359 1.11 -0.22 14.40
N ALA A 360 2.08 -1.03 13.95
CA ALA A 360 3.48 -0.85 14.31
C ALA A 360 4.05 0.49 13.80
N GLU A 361 3.72 0.88 12.56
CA GLU A 361 4.11 2.18 12.01
C GLU A 361 3.51 3.34 12.81
N LYS A 362 2.22 3.27 13.15
CA LYS A 362 1.51 4.28 13.95
C LYS A 362 2.15 4.46 15.33
N LYS A 363 2.61 3.36 15.93
CA LYS A 363 3.32 3.34 17.21
C LYS A 363 4.81 3.72 17.12
N ARG A 364 5.34 3.88 15.90
CA ARG A 364 6.77 4.05 15.62
C ARG A 364 7.63 2.88 16.11
N ASP A 365 7.06 1.68 16.18
CA ASP A 365 7.81 0.46 16.48
C ASP A 365 8.44 -0.09 15.20
N THR A 366 9.71 0.29 14.98
CA THR A 366 10.43 -0.11 13.76
C THR A 366 10.69 -1.62 13.70
N LYS A 367 10.79 -2.31 14.86
CA LYS A 367 11.10 -3.75 14.87
C LYS A 367 9.90 -4.55 14.40
N ASP A 368 8.74 -4.26 14.96
CA ASP A 368 7.49 -4.92 14.58
C ASP A 368 7.09 -4.58 13.13
N ALA A 369 7.30 -3.32 12.71
CA ALA A 369 7.05 -2.93 11.33
C ALA A 369 7.92 -3.73 10.35
N ILE A 370 9.22 -3.91 10.61
CA ILE A 370 10.09 -4.74 9.77
C ILE A 370 9.63 -6.20 9.75
N LEU A 371 9.26 -6.73 10.92
CA LEU A 371 8.82 -8.12 11.09
C LEU A 371 7.59 -8.44 10.22
N PHE A 372 6.51 -7.67 10.39
CA PHE A 372 5.27 -7.90 9.66
C PHE A 372 5.39 -7.52 8.17
N ASN A 373 6.18 -6.49 7.84
CA ASN A 373 6.48 -6.16 6.45
C ASN A 373 7.19 -7.31 5.72
N GLY A 374 8.12 -8.00 6.39
CA GLY A 374 8.84 -9.15 5.83
C GLY A 374 7.90 -10.30 5.46
N LEU A 375 6.98 -10.66 6.36
CA LEU A 375 6.00 -11.72 6.11
C LEU A 375 5.11 -11.40 4.90
N VAL A 376 4.50 -10.22 4.88
CA VAL A 376 3.51 -9.86 3.87
C VAL A 376 4.17 -9.60 2.50
N SER A 377 5.36 -8.99 2.49
CA SER A 377 6.08 -8.72 1.24
C SER A 377 6.52 -10.00 0.52
N ALA A 378 6.87 -11.06 1.27
CA ALA A 378 7.25 -12.35 0.73
C ALA A 378 6.06 -13.30 0.51
N TRP A 379 4.83 -12.89 0.88
CA TRP A 379 3.66 -13.78 0.90
C TRP A 379 3.36 -14.43 -0.45
N GLY A 380 3.53 -13.69 -1.55
CA GLY A 380 3.33 -14.22 -2.91
C GLY A 380 4.28 -15.37 -3.22
N ASP A 381 5.57 -15.17 -2.97
CA ASP A 381 6.63 -16.16 -3.23
C ASP A 381 6.46 -17.39 -2.33
N VAL A 382 6.18 -17.17 -1.04
CA VAL A 382 5.94 -18.25 -0.06
C VAL A 382 4.74 -19.11 -0.47
N ASN A 383 3.65 -18.49 -0.93
CA ASN A 383 2.45 -19.22 -1.35
C ASN A 383 2.70 -20.03 -2.64
N GLU A 384 3.50 -19.50 -3.57
CA GLU A 384 3.93 -20.25 -4.75
C GLU A 384 4.83 -21.43 -4.39
N GLN A 385 5.80 -21.23 -3.48
CA GLN A 385 6.66 -22.30 -2.97
C GLN A 385 5.86 -23.36 -2.20
N ALA A 386 4.89 -22.96 -1.37
CA ALA A 386 4.04 -23.88 -0.60
C ALA A 386 3.27 -24.86 -1.50
N ARG A 387 2.80 -24.40 -2.67
CA ARG A 387 2.15 -25.28 -3.66
C ARG A 387 3.06 -26.40 -4.16
N LYS A 388 4.39 -26.19 -4.20
CA LYS A 388 5.37 -27.22 -4.57
C LYS A 388 5.50 -28.30 -3.49
N HIS A 389 5.31 -27.94 -2.21
CA HIS A 389 5.32 -28.88 -1.10
C HIS A 389 4.08 -29.80 -1.06
N VAL A 390 2.91 -29.32 -1.51
CA VAL A 390 1.70 -30.15 -1.65
C VAL A 390 1.90 -31.26 -2.69
N GLY A 391 2.78 -31.06 -3.67
CA GLY A 391 3.07 -32.01 -4.75
C GLY A 391 4.12 -33.08 -4.44
N SER A 392 4.77 -33.06 -3.27
CA SER A 392 5.67 -34.14 -2.85
C SER A 392 4.99 -34.97 -1.75
N PRO A 393 4.45 -36.16 -2.06
CA PRO A 393 4.21 -37.15 -1.02
C PRO A 393 5.55 -37.36 -0.32
N ARG A 394 5.57 -37.21 1.00
CA ARG A 394 6.69 -37.59 1.86
C ARG A 394 7.13 -38.99 1.42
N ALA A 395 8.24 -39.09 0.69
CA ALA A 395 8.84 -40.37 0.38
C ALA A 395 9.25 -40.95 1.73
N VAL A 396 8.43 -41.86 2.25
CA VAL A 396 8.76 -42.70 3.38
C VAL A 396 9.95 -43.51 2.90
N GLN A 397 11.14 -43.07 3.30
CA GLN A 397 12.38 -43.77 3.06
C GLN A 397 12.35 -45.02 3.94
N GLN A 398 11.64 -46.07 3.50
CA GLN A 398 11.85 -47.42 3.99
C GLN A 398 13.22 -47.84 3.50
N ALA A 399 14.17 -47.92 4.44
CA ALA A 399 15.43 -48.61 4.22
C ALA A 399 15.10 -50.07 3.90
N PHE A 400 15.45 -50.51 2.69
CA PHE A 400 15.51 -51.93 2.34
C PHE A 400 16.79 -52.48 2.97
N ASP A 401 16.61 -53.33 3.98
CA ASP A 401 17.67 -54.23 4.46
C ASP A 401 17.84 -55.33 3.41
N PHE A 402 19.06 -55.50 2.91
CA PHE A 402 19.44 -56.68 2.15
C PHE A 402 20.10 -57.64 3.15
N ASP A 403 19.35 -58.67 3.55
CA ASP A 403 19.95 -59.86 4.15
C ASP A 403 20.84 -60.53 3.08
N GLU A 404 22.15 -60.54 3.31
CA GLU A 404 23.10 -61.38 2.59
C GLU A 404 22.90 -62.84 3.05
N ASP A 405 22.11 -63.60 2.31
CA ASP A 405 22.19 -65.06 2.31
C ASP A 405 23.51 -65.49 1.66
N GLY A 406 24.40 -66.03 2.49
CA GLY A 406 25.64 -66.68 2.07
C GLY A 406 26.03 -67.80 3.03
N ASP A 407 25.47 -68.98 2.82
CA ASP A 407 26.21 -70.26 2.72
C ASP A 407 25.35 -71.35 2.03
#